data_AF-A0A2V7XV18-F1
#
_entry.id   AF-A0A2V7XV18-F1
#
_cell.length_a   1.000
_cell.length_b   1.000
_cell.length_c   1.000
_cell.angle_alpha   90.00
_cell.angle_beta   90.00
_cell.angle_gamma   90.00
#
_symmetry.space_group_name_H-M   'P 1'
#
loop_
_entity.id
_entity.type
_entity.pdbx_description
1 polymer ?
#
loop_
_entity_poly.entity_id
_entity_poly.type
_entity_poly.pdbx_seq_one_letter_code
_entity_poly.pdbx_strand_id
1 'polypeptide(L)' 'MHTEPWAKITVVLLDRHVAYLDRLAIDIRLKHGRAISRAEIIRGLIEAAFQSGIDLSQADSIDTLVELLTGSMPKRKALR' A
#
# COMPACT_ATOMS: atom_id res chain seq x y z
N MET A 1 3.80 19.24 12.75
CA MET A 1 2.78 19.88 11.89
C MET A 1 3.13 19.52 10.46
N HIS A 2 2.24 18.88 9.69
CA HIS A 2 2.49 18.59 8.28
C HIS A 2 2.33 19.87 7.47
N THR A 3 3.29 20.18 6.60
CA THR A 3 3.38 21.43 5.83
C THR A 3 2.61 21.36 4.50
N GLU A 4 2.14 20.17 4.11
CA GLU A 4 1.46 19.93 2.84
C GLU A 4 -0.07 19.86 3.03
N PRO A 5 -0.87 20.43 2.11
CA PRO A 5 -2.33 20.33 2.17
C PRO A 5 -2.79 18.87 2.00
N TRP A 6 -3.71 18.44 2.86
CA TRP A 6 -4.40 17.16 2.71
C TRP A 6 -5.81 17.34 2.13
N ALA A 7 -6.32 16.29 1.49
CA ALA A 7 -7.72 16.19 1.09
C ALA A 7 -8.37 15.00 1.81
N LYS A 8 -9.59 15.19 2.32
CA LYS A 8 -10.41 14.07 2.82
C LYS A 8 -11.13 13.43 1.64
N ILE A 9 -10.79 12.17 1.37
CA ILE A 9 -11.43 11.37 0.31
C ILE A 9 -12.16 10.17 0.91
N THR A 10 -13.16 9.66 0.19
CA THR A 10 -13.82 8.40 0.52
C THR A 10 -13.32 7.33 -0.44
N VAL A 11 -12.93 6.17 0.09
CA VAL A 11 -12.48 5.02 -0.69
C VAL A 11 -13.32 3.79 -0.36
N VAL A 12 -13.54 2.93 -1.35
CA VAL A 12 -14.22 1.64 -1.15
C VAL A 12 -13.14 0.57 -0.97
N LEU A 13 -13.19 -0.14 0.16
CA LEU A 13 -12.29 -1.23 0.48
C LEU A 13 -13.09 -2.47 0.82
N LEU A 14 -12.50 -3.63 0.55
CA LEU A 14 -13.04 -4.91 0.99
C LEU A 14 -12.87 -5.02 2.51
N ASP A 15 -13.81 -5.68 3.18
CA ASP A 15 -13.79 -5.84 4.64
C ASP A 15 -12.47 -6.41 5.15
N ARG A 16 -11.90 -7.38 4.41
CA ARG A 16 -10.59 -7.96 4.74
C ARG A 16 -9.44 -6.94 4.73
N HIS A 17 -9.48 -5.93 3.85
CA HIS A 17 -8.46 -4.89 3.79
C HIS A 17 -8.61 -3.93 4.97
N VAL A 18 -9.85 -3.59 5.35
CA VAL A 18 -10.12 -2.78 6.54
C VAL A 18 -9.63 -3.50 7.80
N ALA A 19 -9.99 -4.77 7.95
CA ALA A 19 -9.54 -5.59 9.08
C ALA A 19 -8.01 -5.72 9.16
N TYR A 20 -7.34 -5.85 8.02
CA TYR A 20 -5.87 -5.86 7.96
C TYR A 20 -5.28 -4.53 8.46
N LEU A 21 -5.81 -3.39 8.00
CA LEU A 21 -5.34 -2.07 8.42
C LEU A 21 -5.56 -1.84 9.92
N ASP A 22 -6.72 -2.25 10.45
CA ASP A 22 -7.03 -2.13 11.88
C ASP A 22 -6.09 -2.99 12.74
N ARG A 23 -5.84 -4.23 12.30
CA ARG A 23 -4.86 -5.11 12.97
C ARG A 23 -3.45 -4.51 12.95
N LEU A 24 -3.01 -3.99 11.82
CA LEU A 24 -1.69 -3.37 11.70
C LEU A 24 -1.56 -2.14 12.62
N ALA A 25 -2.61 -1.33 12.74
CA ALA A 25 -2.62 -0.20 13.66
C ALA A 25 -2.48 -0.64 15.12
N ILE A 26 -3.18 -1.72 15.52
CA ILE A 26 -3.06 -2.33 16.85
C ILE A 26 -1.63 -2.86 17.07
N ASP A 27 -1.08 -3.60 16.12
CA ASP A 27 0.26 -4.18 16.24
C ASP A 27 1.34 -3.10 16.41
N ILE A 28 1.25 -2.00 15.65
CA ILE A 28 2.16 -0.84 15.79
C ILE A 28 2.01 -0.22 17.17
N ARG A 29 0.78 -0.06 17.67
CA ARG A 29 0.51 0.48 19.00
C ARG A 29 1.09 -0.40 20.10
N LEU A 30 0.95 -1.72 19.99
CA LEU A 30 1.50 -2.67 20.95
C LEU A 30 3.04 -2.68 20.94
N LYS A 31 3.65 -2.59 19.76
CA LYS A 31 5.12 -2.62 19.61
C LYS A 31 5.81 -1.32 20.03
N HIS A 32 5.20 -0.17 19.73
CA HIS A 32 5.88 1.13 19.84
C HIS A 32 5.17 2.11 20.78
N GLY A 33 4.03 1.75 21.37
CA GLY A 33 3.24 2.63 22.23
C GLY A 33 2.65 3.85 21.51
N ARG A 34 2.67 3.87 20.17
CA ARG A 34 2.18 4.99 19.34
C ARG A 34 0.92 4.61 18.57
N ALA A 35 -0.08 5.48 18.62
CA ALA A 35 -1.28 5.28 17.82
C ALA A 35 -1.02 5.79 16.40
N ILE A 36 -1.48 5.04 15.41
CA ILE A 36 -1.42 5.41 13.99
C ILE A 36 -2.79 5.16 13.37
N SER A 37 -3.26 6.09 12.55
CA SER A 37 -4.54 5.97 11.86
C SER A 37 -4.40 5.14 10.58
N ARG A 38 -5.52 4.56 10.12
CA ARG A 38 -5.59 3.88 8.80
C ARG A 38 -5.10 4.77 7.66
N ALA A 39 -5.41 6.07 7.71
CA ALA A 39 -4.99 7.03 6.69
C ALA A 39 -3.46 7.23 6.69
N GLU A 40 -2.82 7.25 7.85
CA GLU A 40 -1.36 7.32 7.95
C GLU A 40 -0.69 6.04 7.45
N ILE A 41 -1.26 4.88 7.76
CA ILE A 41 -0.77 3.60 7.22
C ILE A 41 -0.86 3.60 5.69
N ILE A 42 -2.01 3.96 5.13
CA ILE A 42 -2.20 4.02 3.67
C ILE A 42 -1.21 5.00 3.03
N ARG A 43 -1.03 6.20 3.61
CA ARG A 43 -0.02 7.16 3.13
C ARG A 43 1.40 6.59 3.16
N GLY A 44 1.78 5.92 4.25
CA GLY A 44 3.10 5.28 4.36
C GLY A 44 3.32 4.19 3.30
N LEU A 45 2.28 3.41 2.98
CA LEU A 45 2.34 2.41 1.90
C LEU A 45 2.47 3.06 0.52
N ILE A 46 1.74 4.14 0.25
CA ILE A 46 1.84 4.91 -1.01
C ILE A 46 3.24 5.51 -1.14
N GLU A 47 3.77 6.11 -0.08
CA GLU A 47 5.12 6.71 -0.09
C GLU A 47 6.19 5.63 -0.33
N ALA A 48 6.09 4.49 0.34
CA ALA A 48 7.00 3.36 0.12
C ALA A 48 6.94 2.85 -1.33
N ALA A 49 5.74 2.77 -1.92
CA ALA A 49 5.56 2.40 -3.31
C ALA A 49 6.19 3.43 -4.26
N PHE A 50 5.99 4.72 -4.00
CA PHE A 50 6.58 5.82 -4.78
C PHE A 50 8.12 5.81 -4.73
N GLN A 51 8.69 5.51 -3.57
CA GLN A 51 10.15 5.43 -3.36
C GLN A 51 10.77 4.10 -3.81
N SER A 52 9.97 3.08 -4.12
CA SER A 52 10.47 1.74 -4.49
C SER A 52 11.23 1.68 -5.82
N GLY A 53 11.06 2.69 -6.68
CA GLY A 53 11.61 2.70 -8.04
C GLY A 53 10.91 1.75 -9.01
N ILE A 54 9.84 1.07 -8.59
CA ILE A 54 9.01 0.20 -9.43
C ILE A 54 8.06 1.09 -10.25
N ASP A 55 8.05 0.93 -11.57
CA ASP A 55 7.07 1.59 -12.43
C ASP A 55 5.71 0.87 -12.35
N LEU A 56 4.87 1.31 -11.40
CA LEU A 56 3.52 0.78 -11.22
C LEU A 56 2.56 1.14 -12.35
N SER A 57 2.90 2.09 -13.22
CA SER A 57 2.04 2.45 -14.37
C SER A 57 1.95 1.35 -15.42
N GLN A 58 2.84 0.35 -15.35
CA GLN A 58 2.80 -0.85 -16.19
C GLN A 58 1.70 -1.84 -15.79
N ALA A 59 1.05 -1.66 -14.63
CA ALA A 59 -0.07 -2.49 -14.22
C ALA A 59 -1.36 -2.07 -14.93
N ASP A 60 -2.05 -3.04 -15.52
CA ASP A 60 -3.38 -2.92 -16.12
C ASP A 60 -4.50 -3.45 -15.22
N SER A 61 -4.15 -4.08 -14.09
CA SER A 61 -5.09 -4.67 -13.14
C SER A 61 -4.53 -4.66 -11.72
N ILE A 62 -5.38 -4.93 -10.73
CA ILE A 62 -4.96 -5.06 -9.34
C ILE A 62 -3.98 -6.24 -9.18
N ASP A 63 -4.21 -7.34 -9.89
CA ASP A 63 -3.36 -8.52 -9.80
C ASP A 63 -1.95 -8.22 -10.34
N THR A 64 -1.83 -7.56 -11.50
CA THR A 64 -0.54 -7.14 -12.05
C THR A 64 0.15 -6.09 -11.17
N LEU A 65 -0.60 -5.20 -10.52
CA LEU A 65 -0.05 -4.26 -9.54
C LEU A 65 0.53 -4.96 -8.30
N VAL A 66 -0.14 -6.00 -7.80
CA VAL A 66 0.37 -6.83 -6.70
C VAL A 66 1.60 -7.63 -7.12
N GLU A 67 1.63 -8.19 -8.33
CA GLU A 67 2.80 -8.89 -8.86
C GLU A 67 4.03 -7.99 -8.94
N LEU A 68 3.87 -6.76 -9.45
CA LEU A 68 4.94 -5.77 -9.51
C LEU A 68 5.49 -5.45 -8.11
N LEU A 69 4.61 -5.20 -7.14
CA LEU A 69 5.00 -4.85 -5.77
C LEU A 69 5.61 -6.01 -4.98
N THR A 70 5.27 -7.26 -5.32
CA THR A 70 5.83 -8.46 -4.67
C THR A 70 7.09 -8.97 -5.36
N GLY A 71 7.50 -8.40 -6.49
CA GLY A 71 8.61 -8.89 -7.30
C GLY A 71 8.32 -10.24 -7.98
N SER A 72 7.06 -10.67 -7.98
CA SER A 72 6.61 -11.94 -8.55
C SER A 72 6.31 -11.79 -10.04
N MET A 73 7.24 -11.26 -10.85
CA MET A 73 7.01 -11.24 -12.29
C MET A 73 7.10 -12.67 -12.86
N PRO A 74 6.07 -13.18 -13.56
CA PRO A 74 6.21 -14.41 -14.32
C PRO A 74 7.30 -14.18 -15.37
N LYS A 75 8.33 -15.04 -15.37
CA LYS A 75 9.39 -15.02 -16.39
C LYS A 75 8.72 -14.97 -17.75
N ARG A 76 8.86 -13.86 -18.48
CA ARG A 76 8.44 -13.76 -19.88
C ARG A 76 8.97 -15.00 -20.60
N LYS A 77 8.06 -15.88 -21.01
CA LYS A 77 8.40 -17.03 -21.83
C LYS A 77 8.98 -16.45 -23.11
N ALA A 78 10.31 -16.53 -23.25
CA ALA A 78 10.98 -16.07 -24.45
C ALA A 78 10.37 -16.84 -25.62
N LEU A 79 9.57 -16.15 -26.42
CA LEU A 79 9.14 -16.63 -27.73
C LEU A 79 10.42 -16.75 -28.56
N ARG A 80 10.89 -17.99 -28.70
CA ARG A 80 11.81 -18.40 -29.76
C ARG A 80 11.01 -18.70 -31.01
#